data_AF-A0A3D3T861-F1
#
_entry.id   AF-A0A3D3T861-F1
#
_cell.length_a   1.000
_cell.length_b   1.000
_cell.length_c   1.000
_cell.angle_alpha   90.00
_cell.angle_beta   90.00
_cell.angle_gamma   90.00
#
_symmetry.space_group_name_H-M   'P 1'
#
loop_
_entity.id
_entity.type
_entity.pdbx_description
1 polymer ?
#
loop_
_entity_poly.entity_id
_entity_poly.type
_entity_poly.pdbx_seq_one_letter_code
_entity_poly.pdbx_strand_id
1 'polypeptide(L)'
;MHCVRKVTDDLYWVGANDHRTTLFENIHPIPTGVSYNAYLLLDEQSVLVDTVDWSACRQMMENVEHLLAGKPLDVLLINHMEPD
;
A
#
# COMPACT_ATOMS: atom_id res chain seq x y z
N MET A 1 7.62 -7.01 11.74
CA MET A 1 8.55 -5.91 11.40
C MET A 1 7.87 -5.12 10.32
N HIS A 2 7.65 -3.82 10.49
CA HIS A 2 6.89 -3.02 9.52
C HIS A 2 7.72 -2.80 8.25
N CYS A 3 7.08 -2.85 7.08
CA CYS A 3 7.69 -2.66 5.77
C CYS A 3 7.25 -1.32 5.20
N VAL A 4 7.81 -0.23 5.73
CA VAL A 4 7.49 1.15 5.33
C VAL A 4 8.72 1.85 4.80
N ARG A 5 8.53 2.81 3.89
CA ARG A 5 9.63 3.63 3.36
C ARG A 5 9.21 5.09 3.27
N LYS A 6 9.95 6.00 3.93
CA LYS A 6 9.80 7.44 3.72
C LYS A 6 10.18 7.78 2.27
N VAL A 7 9.26 8.40 1.54
CA VAL A 7 9.47 8.84 0.16
C VAL A 7 9.96 10.29 0.14
N THR A 8 9.22 11.16 0.82
CA THR A 8 9.56 12.56 1.07
C THR A 8 8.97 12.97 2.42
N ASP A 9 9.00 14.25 2.76
CA ASP A 9 8.40 14.76 4.00
C ASP A 9 6.93 14.36 4.10
N ASP A 10 6.62 13.76 5.26
CA ASP A 10 5.32 13.26 5.68
C ASP A 10 4.64 12.21 4.76
N LEU A 11 5.29 11.82 3.66
CA LEU A 11 4.79 10.82 2.72
C LEU A 11 5.57 9.50 2.83
N TYR A 12 4.83 8.43 3.07
CA TYR A 12 5.37 7.09 3.26
C TYR A 12 4.75 6.12 2.26
N TRP A 13 5.59 5.26 1.68
CA TRP A 13 5.12 4.06 1.01
C TRP A 13 4.77 3.01 2.05
N VAL A 14 3.56 2.44 1.94
CA VAL A 14 2.99 1.44 2.85
C VAL A 14 2.49 0.19 2.14
N GLY A 15 2.77 0.09 0.83
CA GLY A 15 2.34 -1.00 -0.04
C GLY A 15 3.03 -2.34 0.21
N ALA A 16 3.07 -3.17 -0.83
CA ALA A 16 3.67 -4.50 -0.77
C ALA A 16 4.36 -4.89 -2.08
N ASN A 17 5.36 -5.76 -1.98
CA ASN A 17 5.99 -6.41 -3.12
C ASN A 17 5.51 -7.85 -3.20
N ASP A 18 4.91 -8.23 -4.31
CA ASP A 18 4.46 -9.59 -4.60
C ASP A 18 5.44 -10.26 -5.57
N HIS A 19 6.22 -11.19 -5.04
CA HIS A 19 7.08 -12.08 -5.81
C HIS A 19 6.50 -13.50 -5.94
N ARG A 20 5.28 -13.73 -5.45
CA ARG A 20 4.57 -15.02 -5.50
C ARG A 20 3.78 -15.15 -6.79
N THR A 21 3.12 -14.08 -7.24
CA THR A 21 2.38 -14.10 -8.50
C THR A 21 3.34 -14.20 -9.68
N THR A 22 3.07 -15.12 -10.60
CA THR A 22 3.93 -15.40 -11.76
C THR A 22 3.38 -14.85 -13.07
N LEU A 23 2.06 -14.59 -13.12
CA LEU A 23 1.34 -14.04 -14.26
C LEU A 23 0.48 -12.85 -13.81
N PHE A 24 0.75 -11.66 -14.32
CA PHE A 24 -0.14 -10.52 -14.20
C PHE A 24 -1.36 -10.70 -15.12
N GLU A 25 -2.55 -10.42 -14.61
CA GLU A 25 -3.84 -10.71 -15.26
C GLU A 25 -3.99 -12.16 -15.76
N ASN A 26 -3.26 -13.10 -15.14
CA ASN A 26 -3.19 -14.51 -15.55
C ASN A 26 -2.68 -14.75 -16.99
N ILE A 27 -2.01 -13.76 -17.60
CA ILE A 27 -1.55 -13.83 -19.01
C ILE A 27 -0.10 -13.34 -19.16
N HIS A 28 0.30 -12.27 -18.47
CA HIS A 28 1.59 -11.61 -18.67
C HIS A 28 2.65 -12.09 -17.68
N PRO A 29 3.75 -12.73 -18.11
CA PRO A 29 4.80 -13.19 -17.19
C PRO A 29 5.47 -12.04 -16.44
N ILE A 30 5.61 -12.19 -15.12
CA ILE A 30 6.25 -11.22 -14.22
C ILE A 30 7.41 -11.88 -13.45
N PRO A 31 8.56 -12.14 -14.10
CA PRO A 31 9.65 -12.93 -13.51
C PRO A 31 10.30 -12.27 -12.28
N THR A 32 10.11 -10.97 -12.10
CA THR A 32 10.60 -10.20 -10.95
C THR A 32 9.48 -9.82 -9.97
N GLY A 33 8.26 -10.32 -10.18
CA GLY A 33 7.08 -9.93 -9.39
C GLY A 33 6.55 -8.53 -9.73
N VAL A 34 5.65 -8.04 -8.88
CA VAL A 34 5.00 -6.72 -8.98
C VAL A 34 5.00 -6.00 -7.62
N SER A 35 4.79 -4.69 -7.65
CA SER A 35 4.59 -3.89 -6.44
C SER A 35 3.18 -3.30 -6.44
N TYR A 36 2.42 -3.56 -5.37
CA TYR A 36 1.20 -2.83 -5.07
C TYR A 36 1.56 -1.59 -4.28
N ASN A 37 1.43 -0.42 -4.89
CA ASN A 37 1.89 0.84 -4.31
C ASN A 37 0.74 1.60 -3.67
N ALA A 38 0.74 1.64 -2.34
CA ALA A 38 -0.12 2.50 -1.54
C ALA A 38 0.74 3.48 -0.74
N TYR A 39 0.22 4.68 -0.50
CA TYR A 39 0.95 5.75 0.17
C TYR A 39 0.15 6.37 1.30
N LEU A 40 0.81 6.62 2.43
CA LEU A 40 0.23 7.32 3.57
C LEU A 40 0.89 8.68 3.72
N LEU A 41 0.10 9.74 3.57
CA LEU A 41 0.48 11.12 3.87
C LEU A 41 0.04 11.45 5.29
N LEU A 42 0.96 11.96 6.11
CA LEU A 42 0.75 12.32 7.52
C LEU A 42 0.88 13.83 7.74
N ASP A 43 -0.12 14.59 7.30
CA ASP A 43 -0.16 16.05 7.47
C ASP A 43 -1.23 16.45 8.51
N GLU A 44 -1.82 17.65 8.41
CA GLU A 44 -3.01 18.08 9.16
C GLU A 44 -4.14 17.05 9.09
N GLN A 45 -4.29 16.40 7.93
CA GLN A 45 -5.12 15.22 7.74
C GLN A 45 -4.27 14.06 7.26
N SER A 46 -4.61 12.88 7.74
CA SER A 46 -4.03 11.63 7.28
C SER A 46 -4.75 11.12 6.03
N VAL A 47 -3.99 10.87 4.96
CA VAL A 47 -4.54 10.45 3.67
C VAL A 47 -3.85 9.18 3.22
N LEU A 48 -4.63 8.10 3.05
CA LEU A 48 -4.19 6.88 2.40
C LEU A 48 -4.56 6.95 0.92
N VAL A 49 -3.57 6.90 0.04
CA VAL A 49 -3.71 6.90 -1.41
C VAL A 49 -3.59 5.46 -1.92
N ASP A 50 -4.66 5.01 -2.57
CA ASP A 50 -4.86 3.66 -3.09
C ASP A 50 -4.71 2.55 -2.05
N THR A 51 -4.92 1.32 -2.49
CA THR A 51 -4.81 0.11 -1.67
C THR A 51 -3.96 -0.94 -2.37
N VAL A 52 -3.86 -2.12 -1.78
CA VAL A 52 -3.14 -3.27 -2.32
C VAL A 52 -4.11 -4.43 -2.55
N ASP A 53 -3.71 -5.39 -3.39
CA ASP A 53 -4.41 -6.67 -3.54
C ASP A 53 -4.67 -7.34 -2.19
N TRP A 54 -5.79 -8.06 -2.10
CA TRP A 54 -6.23 -8.73 -0.88
C TRP A 54 -5.14 -9.58 -0.20
N SER A 55 -4.28 -10.22 -0.98
CA SER A 55 -3.19 -11.06 -0.47
C SER A 55 -2.13 -10.28 0.32
N ALA A 56 -2.01 -8.98 0.08
CA ALA A 56 -1.11 -8.06 0.78
C ALA A 56 -1.81 -7.17 1.81
N CYS A 57 -3.15 -7.21 1.89
CA CYS A 57 -3.96 -6.31 2.72
C CYS A 57 -3.51 -6.26 4.19
N ARG A 58 -3.18 -7.41 4.81
CA ARG A 58 -2.71 -7.42 6.22
C ARG A 58 -1.41 -6.65 6.41
N GLN A 59 -0.46 -6.78 5.49
CA GLN A 59 0.81 -6.07 5.58
C GLN A 59 0.60 -4.56 5.46
N MET A 60 -0.24 -4.11 4.53
CA MET A 60 -0.58 -2.69 4.39
C MET A 60 -1.27 -2.16 5.66
N MET A 61 -2.23 -2.90 6.23
CA MET A 61 -2.91 -2.49 7.47
C MET A 61 -1.91 -2.37 8.64
N GLU A 62 -1.02 -3.36 8.84
CA GLU A 62 0.02 -3.30 9.88
C GLU A 62 0.98 -2.10 9.69
N ASN A 63 1.29 -1.75 8.44
CA ASN A 63 2.12 -0.59 8.10
C ASN A 63 1.40 0.74 8.41
N VAL A 64 0.13 0.84 8.01
CA VAL A 64 -0.70 2.03 8.21
C VAL A 64 -0.96 2.26 9.69
N GLU A 65 -1.36 1.23 10.45
CA GLU A 65 -1.57 1.32 11.90
C GLU A 65 -0.31 1.77 12.63
N HIS A 66 0.85 1.22 12.24
CA HIS A 66 2.14 1.60 12.81
C HIS A 66 2.45 3.09 12.63
N LEU A 67 2.25 3.61 11.40
CA LEU A 67 2.54 5.00 11.08
C LEU A 67 1.52 5.98 11.65
N LEU A 68 0.24 5.59 11.71
CA LEU A 68 -0.80 6.40 12.34
C LEU A 68 -0.60 6.53 13.85
N ALA A 69 0.04 5.55 14.50
CA ALA A 69 0.38 5.58 15.92
C ALA A 69 -0.82 5.96 16.83
N GLY A 70 -2.00 5.41 16.50
CA GLY A 70 -3.26 5.66 17.22
C GLY A 70 -4.06 6.88 16.75
N LYS A 71 -3.56 7.66 15.78
CA LYS A 71 -4.37 8.67 15.07
C LYS A 71 -5.40 7.99 14.16
N PRO A 72 -6.59 8.58 13.94
CA PRO A 72 -7.52 8.09 12.94
C PRO A 72 -6.96 8.27 11.53
N LEU A 73 -7.45 7.48 10.57
CA LEU A 73 -7.30 7.76 9.15
C LEU A 73 -8.44 8.69 8.70
N ASP A 74 -8.13 9.85 8.13
CA ASP A 74 -9.14 10.85 7.77
C ASP A 74 -9.70 10.62 6.37
N VAL A 75 -8.83 10.27 5.42
CA VAL A 75 -9.20 10.13 4.01
C VAL A 75 -8.62 8.84 3.41
N LEU A 76 -9.47 8.13 2.68
CA LEU A 76 -9.07 7.10 1.73
C LEU A 76 -9.30 7.63 0.31
N LEU A 77 -8.21 7.93 -0.40
CA LEU A 77 -8.23 8.42 -1.77
C LEU A 77 -8.00 7.26 -2.72
N ILE A 78 -9.02 6.93 -3.51
CA ILE A 78 -8.98 5.81 -4.46
C ILE A 78 -8.95 6.35 -5.90
N ASN A 79 -7.86 6.10 -6.61
CA ASN A 79 -7.70 6.45 -8.01
C ASN A 79 -8.32 5.41 -8.95
N HIS A 80 -8.31 4.15 -8.55
CA HIS A 80 -8.77 3.02 -9.36
C HIS A 80 -9.56 2.00 -8.53
N MET A 81 -10.62 1.43 -9.12
CA MET A 81 -11.56 0.52 -8.45
C MET A 81 -11.59 -0.84 -9.15
N GLU A 82 -10.43 -1.48 -9.28
CA GLU A 82 -10.34 -2.89 -9.65
C GLU A 82 -10.71 -3.76 -8.44
N PRO A 83 -11.30 -4.96 -8.63
CA PRO A 83 -11.73 -5.81 -7.52
C PRO A 83 -10.61 -6.68 -6.91
N ASP A 84 -9.34 -6.42 -7.24
CA ASP A 84 -8.16 -7.11 -6.71
C ASP A 84 -7.91 -6.85 -5.20
#